data_AF-A0A815CJF7-F1
#
_entry.id   AF-A0A815CJF7-F1
#
_cell.length_a   1.000
_cell.length_b   1.000
_cell.length_c   1.000
_cell.angle_alpha   90.00
_cell.angle_beta   90.00
_cell.angle_gamma   90.00
#
_symmetry.space_group_name_H-M   'P 1'
#
loop_
_entity.id
_entity.type
_entity.pdbx_description
1 polymer ?
#
loop_
_entity_poly.entity_id
_entity_poly.type
_entity_poly.pdbx_seq_one_letter_code
_entity_poly.pdbx_strand_id
1 'polypeptide(L)'
;MSLRTNYDNSRTSFPMYFGQRTKFGDAASTPLKMIKLQVEQQVNAKFPLIHQVATTMTFKNEHSRILEGALEFTLPETATICGFGLDVDGVIVDGVVVEKEKARVTFEKEVRKGVDPGLVEMIKGNIFRTRVYPMPVGGTRIVRIIYQDQAQMENDHFLFHIPIYFNTTLENLDISLICTHASNDCQPEFLSKVKFQQNFVNSNGRYCFESHQVNVKSSQDEQSITYMLKNLTPKQPIHSVEIDPDDHRQAYFALCYVPPLSQTNNIVPNSQNSMSICILWDASLSRANLENRNHEISMLKMILNTWKLNGNNINLIIVVFRNEIEEPRSFNLQEQDYWSQLDQFLTNLSYDGATNLFQLATLSTTIPNTTHYFLFSDCLSTIGNDEPTLLNNLTTKPIWIFNANSLHEPSNFPLINYLTNLSSGGYISREK
;
A
#
# COMPACT_ATOMS: atom_id res chain seq x y z
N MET A 1 5.54 16.10 42.64
CA MET A 1 6.01 14.69 42.61
C MET A 1 5.53 14.11 41.30
N SER A 2 6.39 14.19 40.28
CA SER A 2 6.08 13.97 38.87
C SER A 2 6.21 12.49 38.50
N LEU A 3 5.12 11.86 38.05
CA LEU A 3 5.19 10.60 37.31
C LEU A 3 5.05 10.92 35.82
N ARG A 4 6.20 11.04 35.15
CA ARG A 4 6.31 10.99 33.69
C ARG A 4 6.20 9.52 33.29
N THR A 5 5.08 9.12 32.70
CA THR A 5 5.02 7.90 31.89
C THR A 5 5.49 8.27 30.49
N ASN A 6 6.71 7.85 30.15
CA ASN A 6 7.21 7.88 28.78
C ASN A 6 6.31 6.96 27.94
N TYR A 7 5.49 7.56 27.09
CA TYR A 7 4.86 6.86 25.98
C TYR A 7 5.92 6.64 24.92
N ASP A 8 6.31 5.38 24.77
CA ASP A 8 7.21 4.91 23.73
C ASP A 8 6.48 4.97 22.38
N ASN A 9 7.04 5.74 21.44
CA ASN A 9 6.52 5.95 20.08
C ASN A 9 6.84 4.72 19.19
N SER A 10 6.10 3.63 19.38
CA SER A 10 6.17 2.44 18.51
C SER A 10 4.78 2.02 18.01
N ARG A 11 4.22 2.82 17.09
CA ARG A 11 3.10 2.42 16.22
C ARG A 11 3.38 3.05 14.85
N THR A 12 3.94 2.35 13.89
CA THR A 12 3.26 1.35 13.05
C THR A 12 4.17 0.14 12.78
N SER A 13 3.76 -1.01 13.29
CA SER A 13 4.27 -2.32 12.90
C SER A 13 3.06 -3.24 12.77
N PHE A 14 3.12 -4.27 11.93
CA PHE A 14 2.17 -5.39 12.05
C PHE A 14 2.69 -6.29 13.18
N PRO A 15 2.19 -6.17 14.42
CA PRO A 15 2.43 -7.23 15.36
C PRO A 15 1.70 -8.47 14.84
N MET A 16 2.44 -9.56 14.73
CA MET A 16 1.85 -10.87 14.63
C MET A 16 1.10 -11.12 15.95
N TYR A 17 -0.24 -11.20 15.91
CA TYR A 17 -1.07 -11.35 17.11
C TYR A 17 -1.27 -12.84 17.44
N PHE A 18 -1.08 -13.22 18.70
CA PHE A 18 -1.20 -14.61 19.19
C PHE A 18 -2.12 -14.69 20.41
N GLY A 19 -3.11 -15.59 20.38
CA GLY A 19 -4.01 -15.89 21.50
C GLY A 19 -3.94 -17.36 21.92
N GLN A 20 -4.30 -17.65 23.17
CA GLN A 20 -4.56 -19.03 23.62
C GLN A 20 -5.99 -19.45 23.23
N ARG A 21 -6.20 -20.75 22.99
CA ARG A 21 -7.51 -21.37 22.73
C ARG A 21 -8.51 -21.11 23.88
N THR A 22 -9.18 -19.96 23.82
CA THR A 22 -10.55 -19.68 24.25
C THR A 22 -10.83 -18.21 23.95
N LYS A 23 -11.59 -17.93 22.88
CA LYS A 23 -12.01 -16.59 22.42
C LYS A 23 -10.85 -15.63 22.16
N PHE A 24 -10.57 -15.36 20.89
CA PHE A 24 -9.77 -14.21 20.47
C PHE A 24 -10.37 -12.94 21.09
N GLY A 25 -9.76 -12.49 22.18
CA GLY A 25 -10.12 -11.33 22.97
C GLY A 25 -8.83 -10.67 23.42
N ASP A 26 -8.80 -9.35 23.31
CA ASP A 26 -7.68 -8.47 23.61
C ASP A 26 -7.06 -8.75 24.99
N ALA A 27 -5.98 -9.55 25.05
CA ALA A 27 -5.06 -9.59 26.18
C ALA A 27 -3.78 -10.37 25.83
N ALA A 28 -2.65 -9.65 25.74
CA ALA A 28 -1.27 -10.14 25.71
C ALA A 28 -0.88 -11.09 24.56
N SER A 29 -0.79 -10.54 23.34
CA SER A 29 -0.11 -11.18 22.21
C SER A 29 1.41 -10.99 22.29
N THR A 30 2.19 -12.06 22.16
CA THR A 30 3.65 -11.97 22.01
C THR A 30 4.01 -12.10 20.53
N PRO A 31 4.67 -11.10 19.90
CA PRO A 31 5.06 -11.19 18.51
C PRO A 31 6.13 -12.28 18.33
N LEU A 32 6.03 -13.06 17.27
CA LEU A 32 7.08 -14.02 16.94
C LEU A 32 8.19 -13.40 16.11
N LYS A 33 9.37 -13.96 16.31
CA LYS A 33 10.57 -13.55 15.60
C LYS A 33 10.61 -14.19 14.21
N MET A 34 10.63 -13.36 13.18
CA MET A 34 11.03 -13.80 11.84
C MET A 34 12.55 -13.97 11.83
N ILE A 35 13.02 -15.15 11.47
CA ILE A 35 14.45 -15.48 11.44
C ILE A 35 14.99 -15.60 10.01
N LYS A 36 14.15 -15.91 9.02
CA LYS A 36 14.56 -16.01 7.62
C LYS A 36 13.50 -15.39 6.71
N LEU A 37 13.95 -14.62 5.72
CA LEU A 37 13.15 -14.09 4.63
C LEU A 37 13.78 -14.49 3.30
N GLN A 38 12.99 -15.07 2.41
CA GLN A 38 13.37 -15.41 1.05
C GLN A 38 12.39 -14.76 0.09
N VAL A 39 12.92 -14.04 -0.89
CA VAL A 39 12.16 -13.33 -1.91
C VAL A 39 12.61 -13.78 -3.28
N GLU A 40 11.68 -14.31 -4.07
CA GLU A 40 11.91 -14.70 -5.45
C GLU A 40 10.97 -13.90 -6.35
N GLN A 41 11.52 -13.21 -7.34
CA GLN A 41 10.73 -12.49 -8.33
C GLN A 41 11.03 -13.01 -9.74
N GLN A 42 9.96 -13.17 -10.51
CA GLN A 42 10.05 -13.40 -11.95
C GLN A 42 9.32 -12.28 -12.70
N VAL A 43 10.03 -11.62 -13.61
CA VAL A 43 9.52 -10.53 -14.44
C VAL A 43 9.51 -10.96 -15.91
N ASN A 44 8.39 -10.68 -16.59
CA ASN A 44 8.34 -10.62 -18.05
C ASN A 44 8.52 -9.15 -18.47
N ALA A 45 9.66 -8.80 -19.09
CA ALA A 45 9.95 -7.43 -19.52
C ALA A 45 9.18 -6.97 -20.78
N LYS A 46 8.06 -7.63 -21.08
CA LYS A 46 7.08 -7.19 -22.07
C LYS A 46 5.93 -6.49 -21.37
N PHE A 47 5.42 -5.43 -21.99
CA PHE A 47 4.21 -4.75 -21.50
C PHE A 47 3.06 -5.79 -21.35
N PRO A 48 2.21 -5.76 -20.31
CA PRO A 48 2.06 -4.73 -19.28
C PRO A 48 3.05 -4.79 -18.10
N LEU A 49 4.19 -5.50 -18.21
CA LEU A 49 5.25 -5.59 -17.19
C LEU A 49 4.74 -6.20 -15.88
N ILE A 50 4.11 -7.36 -16.02
CA ILE A 50 3.65 -8.17 -14.89
C ILE A 50 4.83 -8.92 -14.30
N HIS A 51 4.86 -8.99 -12.98
CA HIS A 51 5.80 -9.81 -12.24
C HIS A 51 5.11 -10.66 -11.19
N GLN A 52 5.67 -11.83 -10.93
CA GLN A 52 5.28 -12.68 -9.82
C GLN A 52 6.35 -12.60 -8.74
N VAL A 53 5.92 -12.47 -7.49
CA VAL A 53 6.79 -12.48 -6.31
C VAL A 53 6.36 -13.59 -5.38
N ALA A 54 7.30 -14.44 -4.98
CA ALA A 54 7.14 -15.41 -3.91
C ALA A 54 7.94 -14.96 -2.69
N THR A 55 7.24 -14.74 -1.58
CA THR A 55 7.84 -14.37 -0.29
C THR A 55 7.69 -15.55 0.67
N THR A 56 8.81 -16.12 1.08
CA THR A 56 8.87 -17.23 2.04
C THR A 56 9.48 -16.74 3.35
N MET A 57 8.71 -16.84 4.43
CA MET A 57 9.07 -16.35 5.76
C MET A 57 9.18 -17.51 6.73
N THR A 58 10.27 -17.59 7.48
CA THR A 58 10.44 -18.55 8.58
C THR A 58 10.34 -17.85 9.92
N PHE A 59 9.42 -18.31 10.75
CA PHE A 59 9.16 -17.81 12.09
C PHE A 59 9.60 -18.81 13.13
N LYS A 60 10.15 -18.33 14.24
CA LYS A 60 10.59 -19.15 15.37
C LYS A 60 9.76 -18.87 16.60
N ASN A 61 9.25 -19.94 17.22
CA ASN A 61 8.64 -19.88 18.53
C ASN A 61 9.72 -20.02 19.61
N GLU A 62 10.11 -18.91 20.24
CA GLU A 62 11.10 -18.90 21.33
C GLU A 62 10.48 -19.23 22.70
N HIS A 63 9.18 -19.51 22.77
CA HIS A 63 8.47 -19.81 24.01
C HIS A 63 8.39 -21.30 24.31
N SER A 64 8.22 -21.62 25.60
CA SER A 64 8.04 -22.96 26.13
C SER A 64 6.62 -23.53 25.98
N ARG A 65 5.77 -22.92 25.12
CA ARG A 65 4.39 -23.34 24.86
C ARG A 65 4.08 -23.36 23.37
N ILE A 66 3.14 -24.22 22.95
CA ILE A 66 2.59 -24.19 21.60
C ILE A 66 1.83 -22.88 21.41
N LEU A 67 2.04 -22.24 20.26
CA LEU A 67 1.41 -20.96 19.92
C LEU A 67 0.56 -21.07 18.66
N GLU A 68 -0.33 -20.10 18.49
CA GLU A 68 -1.20 -19.91 17.33
C GLU A 68 -1.06 -18.47 16.84
N GLY A 69 -0.64 -18.28 15.61
CA GLY A 69 -0.36 -16.95 15.05
C GLY A 69 -1.35 -16.47 14.04
N ALA A 70 -1.54 -15.16 14.00
CA ALA A 70 -2.06 -14.44 12.85
C ALA A 70 -0.92 -13.66 12.20
N LEU A 71 -0.56 -14.03 10.97
CA LEU A 71 0.34 -13.26 10.12
C LEU A 71 -0.51 -12.28 9.31
N GLU A 72 -0.23 -10.99 9.45
CA GLU A 72 -0.81 -9.92 8.64
C GLU A 72 0.27 -9.27 7.79
N PHE A 73 -0.06 -9.00 6.53
CA PHE A 73 0.82 -8.32 5.60
C PHE A 73 0.01 -7.49 4.61
N THR A 74 0.63 -6.44 4.11
CA THR A 74 0.12 -5.60 3.04
C THR A 74 0.79 -5.96 1.73
N LEU A 75 0.01 -5.94 0.65
CA LEU A 75 0.53 -6.10 -0.70
C LEU A 75 0.55 -4.76 -1.45
N PRO A 76 1.38 -4.63 -2.50
CA PRO A 76 1.35 -3.48 -3.39
C PRO A 76 -0.05 -3.19 -3.95
N GLU A 77 -0.25 -1.96 -4.44
CA GLU A 77 -1.54 -1.45 -4.90
C GLU A 77 -2.26 -2.36 -5.91
N THR A 78 -1.52 -2.85 -6.90
CA THR A 78 -2.05 -3.66 -8.01
C THR A 78 -1.88 -5.16 -7.79
N ALA A 79 -1.41 -5.57 -6.62
CA ALA A 79 -1.05 -6.95 -6.36
C ALA A 79 -2.27 -7.84 -6.11
N THR A 80 -2.24 -9.04 -6.69
CA THR A 80 -3.24 -10.09 -6.49
C THR A 80 -2.56 -11.35 -5.97
N ILE A 81 -3.07 -11.92 -4.88
CA ILE A 81 -2.59 -13.22 -4.37
C ILE A 81 -2.96 -14.32 -5.37
N CYS A 82 -1.95 -15.09 -5.80
CA CYS A 82 -2.12 -16.23 -6.68
C CYS A 82 -1.64 -17.55 -6.06
N GLY A 83 -0.95 -17.52 -4.93
CA GLY A 83 -0.52 -18.74 -4.25
C GLY A 83 -0.23 -18.54 -2.76
N PHE A 84 -0.34 -19.62 -2.02
CA PHE A 84 -0.06 -19.67 -0.58
C PHE A 84 0.46 -21.06 -0.22
N GLY A 85 1.35 -21.15 0.76
CA GLY A 85 1.81 -22.42 1.30
C GLY A 85 2.22 -22.33 2.77
N LEU A 86 2.05 -23.44 3.47
CA LEU A 86 2.52 -23.63 4.86
C LEU A 86 3.37 -24.88 4.96
N ASP A 87 4.32 -24.89 5.89
CA ASP A 87 5.05 -26.12 6.17
C ASP A 87 4.17 -27.19 6.83
N VAL A 88 4.32 -28.42 6.36
CA VAL A 88 3.91 -29.64 7.05
C VAL A 88 5.17 -30.47 7.22
N ASP A 89 5.55 -30.72 8.47
CA ASP A 89 6.78 -31.44 8.84
C ASP A 89 8.06 -30.89 8.16
N GLY A 90 8.13 -29.56 8.02
CA GLY A 90 9.28 -28.85 7.44
C GLY A 90 9.27 -28.76 5.91
N VAL A 91 8.25 -29.28 5.23
CA VAL A 91 8.08 -29.18 3.77
C VAL A 91 6.91 -28.26 3.45
N ILE A 92 7.11 -27.28 2.57
CA ILE A 92 6.04 -26.37 2.14
C ILE A 92 5.01 -27.15 1.33
N VAL A 93 3.76 -27.07 1.76
CA VAL A 93 2.58 -27.59 1.06
C VAL A 93 1.76 -26.41 0.56
N ASP A 94 1.45 -26.40 -0.73
CA ASP A 94 0.64 -25.36 -1.35
C ASP A 94 -0.84 -25.50 -0.96
N GLY A 95 -1.44 -24.35 -0.64
CA GLY A 95 -2.86 -24.20 -0.37
C GLY A 95 -3.68 -24.18 -1.67
N VAL A 96 -4.93 -24.63 -1.57
CA VAL A 96 -5.88 -24.61 -2.69
C VAL A 96 -6.75 -23.36 -2.60
N VAL A 97 -6.88 -22.61 -3.71
CA VAL A 97 -7.77 -21.45 -3.80
C VAL A 97 -9.22 -21.92 -3.75
N VAL A 98 -9.97 -21.37 -2.80
CA VAL A 98 -11.40 -21.62 -2.62
C VAL A 98 -12.11 -20.30 -2.32
N GLU A 99 -13.36 -20.17 -2.78
CA GLU A 99 -14.20 -18.99 -2.49
C GLU A 99 -14.33 -18.76 -0.98
N LYS A 100 -14.37 -17.50 -0.53
CA LYS A 100 -14.35 -17.09 0.89
C LYS A 100 -15.32 -17.88 1.79
N GLU A 101 -16.58 -17.99 1.38
CA GLU A 101 -17.61 -18.70 2.15
C GLU A 101 -17.31 -20.20 2.25
N LYS A 102 -16.91 -20.81 1.13
CA LYS A 102 -16.53 -22.22 1.06
C LYS A 102 -15.25 -22.51 1.84
N ALA A 103 -14.29 -21.57 1.83
CA ALA A 103 -13.05 -21.63 2.58
C ALA A 103 -13.33 -21.68 4.08
N ARG A 104 -14.19 -20.79 4.59
CA ARG A 104 -14.59 -20.75 5.99
C ARG A 104 -15.33 -22.02 6.43
N VAL A 105 -16.28 -22.50 5.63
CA VAL A 105 -17.02 -23.73 5.94
C VAL A 105 -16.09 -24.95 5.96
N THR A 106 -15.17 -25.04 5.00
CA THR A 106 -14.18 -26.13 4.94
C THR A 106 -13.23 -26.06 6.12
N PHE A 107 -12.74 -24.86 6.47
CA PHE A 107 -11.92 -24.62 7.64
C PHE A 107 -12.60 -25.11 8.92
N GLU A 108 -13.82 -24.64 9.20
CA GLU A 108 -14.56 -25.04 10.40
C GLU A 108 -14.81 -26.56 10.48
N LYS A 109 -14.98 -27.21 9.32
CA LYS A 109 -15.18 -28.67 9.23
C LYS A 109 -13.89 -29.45 9.49
N GLU A 110 -12.76 -29.04 8.92
CA GLU A 110 -11.49 -29.73 9.10
C GLU A 110 -10.90 -29.52 10.50
N VAL A 111 -11.05 -28.32 11.08
CA VAL A 111 -10.66 -28.05 12.48
C VAL A 111 -11.40 -28.97 13.45
N ARG A 112 -12.67 -29.29 13.19
CA ARG A 112 -13.45 -30.27 13.99
C ARG A 112 -12.91 -31.70 13.88
N LYS A 113 -12.19 -32.03 12.80
CA LYS A 113 -11.51 -33.32 12.62
C LYS A 113 -10.09 -33.33 13.18
N GLY A 114 -9.62 -32.22 13.74
CA GLY A 114 -8.26 -32.08 14.28
C GLY A 114 -7.19 -31.82 13.21
N VAL A 115 -7.59 -31.54 11.97
CA VAL A 115 -6.70 -31.10 10.87
C VAL A 115 -6.79 -29.58 10.79
N ASP A 116 -5.66 -28.88 10.80
CA ASP A 116 -5.65 -27.41 10.68
C ASP A 116 -5.32 -26.98 9.25
N PRO A 117 -6.32 -26.62 8.43
CA PRO A 117 -6.03 -26.08 7.11
C PRO A 117 -5.58 -24.62 7.25
N GLY A 118 -4.39 -24.31 6.72
CA GLY A 118 -3.97 -22.93 6.53
C GLY A 118 -5.01 -22.16 5.71
N LEU A 119 -5.41 -20.97 6.17
CA LEU A 119 -6.39 -20.13 5.51
C LEU A 119 -5.84 -18.71 5.38
N VAL A 120 -5.81 -18.20 4.14
CA VAL A 120 -5.54 -16.79 3.83
C VAL A 120 -6.85 -16.09 3.56
N GLU A 121 -7.06 -14.95 4.23
CA GLU A 121 -8.23 -14.10 4.05
C GLU A 121 -7.79 -12.67 3.73
N MET A 122 -8.43 -12.05 2.73
CA MET A 122 -8.39 -10.60 2.54
C MET A 122 -9.38 -9.95 3.51
N ILE A 123 -8.89 -9.04 4.36
CA ILE A 123 -9.71 -8.38 5.37
C ILE A 123 -10.32 -7.10 4.78
N LYS A 124 -9.47 -6.11 4.47
CA LYS A 124 -9.86 -4.80 3.96
C LYS A 124 -8.70 -4.15 3.21
N GLY A 125 -9.01 -3.45 2.11
CA GLY A 125 -7.99 -2.80 1.28
C GLY A 125 -6.97 -3.81 0.77
N ASN A 126 -5.69 -3.53 0.98
CA ASN A 126 -4.57 -4.41 0.65
C ASN A 126 -4.08 -5.29 1.80
N ILE A 127 -4.86 -5.45 2.88
CA ILE A 127 -4.47 -6.25 4.04
C ILE A 127 -4.90 -7.71 3.88
N PHE A 128 -3.93 -8.60 4.03
CA PHE A 128 -4.12 -10.04 4.04
C PHE A 128 -3.71 -10.62 5.38
N ARG A 129 -4.50 -11.58 5.87
CA ARG A 129 -4.25 -12.30 7.11
C ARG A 129 -4.25 -13.79 6.86
N THR A 130 -3.29 -14.49 7.46
CA THR A 130 -3.30 -15.95 7.54
C THR A 130 -3.09 -16.42 8.96
N ARG A 131 -3.79 -17.49 9.32
CA ARG A 131 -3.59 -18.18 10.59
C ARG A 131 -2.51 -19.25 10.44
N VAL A 132 -1.65 -19.36 11.45
CA VAL A 132 -0.56 -20.35 11.52
C VAL A 132 -0.65 -21.09 12.84
N TYR A 133 -1.06 -22.36 12.79
CA TYR A 133 -1.11 -23.26 13.95
C TYR A 133 -0.82 -24.70 13.53
N PRO A 134 -0.34 -25.56 14.45
CA PRO A 134 0.31 -25.19 15.71
C PRO A 134 1.72 -24.69 15.47
N MET A 135 2.19 -23.71 16.22
CA MET A 135 3.61 -23.33 16.26
C MET A 135 4.31 -24.09 17.40
N PRO A 136 5.16 -25.09 17.11
CA PRO A 136 5.71 -25.98 18.13
C PRO A 136 6.62 -25.25 19.13
N VAL A 137 6.76 -25.78 20.33
CA VAL A 137 7.69 -25.27 21.36
C VAL A 137 9.13 -25.28 20.84
N GLY A 138 9.80 -24.13 20.82
CA GLY A 138 11.17 -24.03 20.28
C GLY A 138 11.29 -24.29 18.78
N GLY A 139 10.17 -24.55 18.09
CA GLY A 139 10.13 -24.93 16.69
C GLY A 139 9.94 -23.75 15.75
N THR A 140 9.87 -24.06 14.46
CA THR A 140 9.67 -23.08 13.39
C THR A 140 8.40 -23.37 12.60
N ARG A 141 7.91 -22.33 11.91
CA ARG A 141 6.94 -22.45 10.82
C ARG A 141 7.39 -21.63 9.63
N ILE A 142 7.07 -22.12 8.44
CA ILE A 142 7.38 -21.51 7.16
C ILE A 142 6.07 -21.16 6.48
N VAL A 143 5.95 -19.90 6.08
CA VAL A 143 4.81 -19.38 5.33
C VAL A 143 5.30 -18.87 4.00
N ARG A 144 4.68 -19.32 2.91
CA ARG A 144 4.94 -18.81 1.56
C ARG A 144 3.71 -18.11 1.02
N ILE A 145 3.88 -16.92 0.48
CA ILE A 145 2.86 -16.18 -0.25
C ILE A 145 3.39 -15.91 -1.64
N ILE A 146 2.54 -16.08 -2.64
CA ILE A 146 2.82 -15.76 -4.03
C ILE A 146 1.78 -14.77 -4.51
N TYR A 147 2.23 -13.65 -5.04
CA TYR A 147 1.36 -12.63 -5.63
C TYR A 147 1.90 -12.21 -7.00
N GLN A 148 0.98 -11.78 -7.85
CA GLN A 148 1.30 -11.11 -9.11
C GLN A 148 1.00 -9.63 -8.97
N ASP A 149 1.86 -8.80 -9.55
CA ASP A 149 1.74 -7.35 -9.51
C ASP A 149 2.21 -6.75 -10.85
N GLN A 150 1.84 -5.50 -11.11
CA GLN A 150 2.20 -4.76 -12.31
C GLN A 150 3.20 -3.66 -11.95
N ALA A 151 4.23 -3.47 -12.77
CA ALA A 151 5.16 -2.36 -12.60
C ALA A 151 4.43 -1.01 -12.58
N GLN A 152 4.77 -0.15 -11.61
CA GLN A 152 4.17 1.17 -11.45
C GLN A 152 4.89 2.19 -12.32
N MET A 153 4.13 3.11 -12.93
CA MET A 153 4.71 4.18 -13.73
C MET A 153 4.96 5.41 -12.84
N GLU A 154 6.22 5.79 -12.69
CA GLU A 154 6.67 6.95 -11.91
C GLU A 154 7.76 7.71 -12.66
N ASN A 155 7.62 9.03 -12.81
CA ASN A 155 8.61 9.89 -13.48
C ASN A 155 9.10 9.36 -14.85
N ASP A 156 8.17 8.91 -15.71
CA ASP A 156 8.44 8.27 -17.01
C ASP A 156 9.16 6.91 -16.96
N HIS A 157 9.29 6.29 -15.79
CA HIS A 157 9.92 4.98 -15.60
C HIS A 157 8.93 3.94 -15.06
N PHE A 158 9.12 2.68 -15.45
CA PHE A 158 8.42 1.55 -14.83
C PHE A 158 9.23 1.01 -13.67
N LEU A 159 8.67 1.10 -12.47
CA LEU A 159 9.28 0.69 -11.22
C LEU A 159 8.66 -0.61 -10.70
N PHE A 160 9.52 -1.50 -10.22
CA PHE A 160 9.13 -2.67 -9.45
C PHE A 160 9.40 -2.38 -7.98
N HIS A 161 8.36 -2.52 -7.14
CA HIS A 161 8.45 -2.36 -5.69
C HIS A 161 8.20 -3.71 -5.03
N ILE A 162 9.20 -4.25 -4.32
CA ILE A 162 9.09 -5.52 -3.63
C ILE A 162 9.24 -5.28 -2.13
N PRO A 163 8.16 -5.42 -1.34
CA PRO A 163 8.23 -5.30 0.11
C PRO A 163 9.16 -6.38 0.70
N ILE A 164 10.08 -5.94 1.56
CA ILE A 164 10.97 -6.81 2.36
C ILE A 164 10.84 -6.44 3.84
N TYR A 165 9.60 -6.42 4.34
CA TYR A 165 9.33 -5.92 5.68
C TYR A 165 9.75 -6.91 6.78
N PHE A 166 10.59 -6.45 7.71
CA PHE A 166 10.92 -7.17 8.94
C PHE A 166 11.39 -6.18 10.00
N ASN A 167 11.12 -6.47 11.28
CA ASN A 167 11.46 -5.59 12.42
C ASN A 167 12.47 -6.22 13.39
N THR A 168 12.78 -7.50 13.24
CA THR A 168 13.79 -8.23 14.01
C THR A 168 15.01 -8.55 13.16
N THR A 169 16.18 -8.72 13.77
CA THR A 169 17.35 -9.21 13.03
C THR A 169 17.04 -10.57 12.38
N LEU A 170 17.19 -10.64 11.06
CA LEU A 170 17.11 -11.87 10.30
C LEU A 170 18.43 -12.63 10.41
N GLU A 171 18.35 -13.94 10.63
CA GLU A 171 19.49 -14.84 10.48
C GLU A 171 19.91 -14.88 9.02
N ASN A 172 18.93 -15.02 8.10
CA ASN A 172 19.17 -15.08 6.65
C ASN A 172 18.18 -14.19 5.86
N LEU A 173 18.70 -13.48 4.86
CA LEU A 173 17.93 -12.79 3.81
C LEU A 173 18.42 -13.28 2.45
N ASP A 174 17.54 -14.01 1.76
CA ASP A 174 17.78 -14.57 0.42
C ASP A 174 16.93 -13.81 -0.60
N ILE A 175 17.56 -13.28 -1.65
CA ILE A 175 16.87 -12.54 -2.71
C ILE A 175 17.28 -13.12 -4.06
N SER A 176 16.31 -13.50 -4.89
CA SER A 176 16.50 -13.91 -6.28
C SER A 176 15.56 -13.12 -7.18
N LEU A 177 16.10 -12.34 -8.11
CA LEU A 177 15.32 -11.55 -9.06
C LEU A 177 15.69 -11.97 -10.47
N ILE A 178 14.70 -12.39 -11.25
CA ILE A 178 14.90 -12.85 -12.62
C ILE A 178 14.03 -12.02 -13.54
N CYS A 179 14.66 -11.37 -14.52
CA CYS A 179 13.99 -10.62 -15.57
C CYS A 179 14.24 -11.27 -16.92
N THR A 180 13.17 -11.71 -17.57
CA THR A 180 13.17 -12.37 -18.87
C THR A 180 12.71 -11.41 -19.97
N HIS A 181 13.13 -11.66 -21.21
CA HIS A 181 12.80 -10.82 -22.38
C HIS A 181 13.30 -9.37 -22.29
N ALA A 182 14.20 -9.07 -21.35
CA ALA A 182 14.91 -7.81 -21.30
C ALA A 182 16.01 -7.79 -22.38
N SER A 183 16.10 -6.68 -23.11
CA SER A 183 17.16 -6.43 -24.09
C SER A 183 18.32 -5.66 -23.44
N ASN A 184 19.44 -5.54 -24.16
CA ASN A 184 20.57 -4.70 -23.70
C ASN A 184 20.15 -3.25 -23.45
N ASP A 185 19.15 -2.76 -24.20
CA ASP A 185 18.62 -1.40 -24.04
C ASP A 185 17.61 -1.29 -22.89
N CYS A 186 17.00 -2.41 -22.47
CA CYS A 186 15.96 -2.50 -21.44
C CYS A 186 16.42 -3.34 -20.24
N GLN A 187 17.56 -2.97 -19.64
CA GLN A 187 18.15 -3.70 -18.51
C GLN A 187 17.64 -3.19 -17.16
N PRO A 188 17.52 -4.06 -16.14
CA PRO A 188 17.15 -3.67 -14.79
C PRO A 188 18.24 -2.86 -14.08
N GLU A 189 17.84 -1.82 -13.33
CA GLU A 189 18.72 -0.98 -12.52
C GLU A 189 18.09 -0.69 -11.15
N PHE A 190 18.83 -1.00 -10.09
CA PHE A 190 18.42 -0.71 -8.71
C PHE A 190 18.35 0.79 -8.45
N LEU A 191 17.25 1.20 -7.80
CA LEU A 191 17.04 2.54 -7.26
C LEU A 191 17.07 2.55 -5.74
N SER A 192 16.76 1.42 -5.10
CA SER A 192 16.80 1.29 -3.65
C SER A 192 18.20 1.57 -3.11
N LYS A 193 18.25 2.27 -1.97
CA LYS A 193 19.48 2.49 -1.20
C LYS A 193 20.04 1.22 -0.55
N VAL A 194 19.26 0.12 -0.54
CA VAL A 194 19.70 -1.20 -0.10
C VAL A 194 21.01 -1.52 -0.79
N LYS A 195 22.09 -1.56 0.00
CA LYS A 195 23.45 -1.75 -0.50
C LYS A 195 23.66 -3.19 -0.93
N PHE A 196 23.22 -3.51 -2.14
CA PHE A 196 23.64 -4.73 -2.80
C PHE A 196 25.08 -4.54 -3.30
N GLN A 197 25.95 -5.49 -2.98
CA GLN A 197 27.34 -5.49 -3.44
C GLN A 197 27.45 -5.84 -4.94
N GLN A 198 26.36 -6.30 -5.54
CA GLN A 198 26.30 -6.88 -6.88
C GLN A 198 25.14 -6.26 -7.65
N ASN A 199 25.26 -6.19 -8.97
CA ASN A 199 24.20 -5.77 -9.89
C ASN A 199 23.61 -6.98 -10.61
N PHE A 200 22.55 -6.76 -11.39
CA PHE A 200 22.02 -7.78 -12.30
C PHE A 200 23.09 -8.23 -13.30
N VAL A 201 23.16 -9.53 -13.54
CA VAL A 201 24.05 -10.17 -14.50
C VAL A 201 23.22 -10.70 -15.67
N ASN A 202 23.60 -10.36 -16.91
CA ASN A 202 22.97 -10.90 -18.10
C ASN A 202 23.56 -12.28 -18.43
N SER A 203 22.69 -13.29 -18.53
CA SER A 203 23.01 -14.63 -19.02
C SER A 203 21.98 -15.01 -20.09
N ASN A 204 22.41 -15.01 -21.36
CA ASN A 204 21.59 -15.41 -22.51
C ASN A 204 20.23 -14.68 -22.62
N GLY A 205 20.19 -13.36 -22.43
CA GLY A 205 18.95 -12.58 -22.55
C GLY A 205 18.02 -12.68 -21.34
N ARG A 206 18.55 -13.19 -20.22
CA ARG A 206 17.93 -13.15 -18.89
C ARG A 206 18.82 -12.37 -17.97
N TYR A 207 18.26 -11.40 -17.25
CA TYR A 207 18.96 -10.67 -16.21
C TYR A 207 18.64 -11.33 -14.87
N CYS A 208 19.67 -11.78 -14.17
CA CYS A 208 19.53 -12.44 -12.88
C CYS A 208 20.28 -11.64 -11.81
N PHE A 209 19.69 -11.58 -10.63
CA PHE A 209 20.33 -11.07 -9.44
C PHE A 209 20.09 -12.05 -8.29
N GLU A 210 21.15 -12.40 -7.58
CA GLU A 210 21.09 -13.26 -6.40
C GLU A 210 21.87 -12.61 -5.25
N SER A 211 21.26 -12.59 -4.06
CA SER A 211 21.88 -12.10 -2.84
C SER A 211 21.60 -13.05 -1.68
N HIS A 212 22.64 -13.37 -0.94
CA HIS A 212 22.57 -14.07 0.33
C HIS A 212 23.22 -13.21 1.39
N GLN A 213 22.44 -12.79 2.39
CA GLN A 213 22.93 -12.00 3.50
C GLN A 213 22.60 -12.69 4.82
N VAL A 214 23.49 -12.52 5.80
CA VAL A 214 23.35 -13.10 7.13
C VAL A 214 23.36 -12.01 8.20
N ASN A 215 22.61 -12.22 9.29
CA ASN A 215 22.51 -11.30 10.42
C ASN A 215 22.06 -9.88 10.01
N VAL A 216 21.05 -9.81 9.15
CA VAL A 216 20.54 -8.53 8.61
C VAL A 216 19.68 -7.83 9.65
N LYS A 217 20.05 -6.60 10.01
CA LYS A 217 19.26 -5.75 10.90
C LYS A 217 18.21 -4.99 10.09
N SER A 218 17.03 -4.83 10.68
CA SER A 218 15.98 -4.01 10.09
C SER A 218 16.43 -2.55 10.03
N SER A 219 16.26 -1.93 8.86
CA SER A 219 16.41 -0.48 8.65
C SER A 219 15.03 0.10 8.42
N GLN A 220 14.59 1.07 9.23
CA GLN A 220 13.29 1.71 9.06
C GLN A 220 13.16 2.38 7.67
N ASP A 221 14.27 2.84 7.10
CA ASP A 221 14.30 3.56 5.82
C ASP A 221 14.37 2.66 4.57
N GLU A 222 14.59 1.34 4.73
CA GLU A 222 14.86 0.42 3.61
C GLU A 222 14.07 -0.90 3.77
N GLN A 223 12.74 -0.80 3.67
CA GLN A 223 11.82 -1.95 3.78
C GLN A 223 11.29 -2.43 2.42
N SER A 224 11.87 -1.97 1.32
CA SER A 224 11.52 -2.39 -0.03
C SER A 224 12.76 -2.47 -0.94
N ILE A 225 12.71 -3.39 -1.90
CA ILE A 225 13.62 -3.42 -3.04
C ILE A 225 12.92 -2.69 -4.19
N THR A 226 13.58 -1.67 -4.72
CA THR A 226 13.05 -0.86 -5.83
C THR A 226 14.05 -0.85 -6.96
N TYR A 227 13.61 -1.18 -8.16
CA TYR A 227 14.41 -1.10 -9.38
C TYR A 227 13.53 -0.78 -10.60
N MET A 228 14.15 -0.30 -11.67
CA MET A 228 13.48 0.06 -12.91
C MET A 228 14.02 -0.74 -14.11
N LEU A 229 13.30 -0.74 -15.22
CA LEU A 229 13.88 -1.09 -16.54
C LEU A 229 14.35 0.17 -17.26
N LYS A 230 15.63 0.22 -17.62
CA LYS A 230 16.20 1.35 -18.36
C LYS A 230 15.52 1.54 -19.71
N ASN A 231 15.46 2.79 -20.17
CA ASN A 231 14.99 3.21 -21.49
C ASN A 231 13.58 2.76 -21.89
N LEU A 232 12.82 2.13 -20.98
CA LEU A 232 11.42 1.81 -21.18
C LEU A 232 10.60 2.96 -20.63
N THR A 233 10.23 3.90 -21.52
CA THR A 233 9.49 5.11 -21.14
C THR A 233 8.21 5.23 -21.96
N PRO A 234 7.12 5.76 -21.39
CA PRO A 234 5.84 5.90 -22.08
C PRO A 234 5.83 7.00 -23.16
N LYS A 235 6.96 7.69 -23.37
CA LYS A 235 7.13 8.72 -24.42
C LYS A 235 7.02 8.15 -25.83
N GLN A 236 7.13 6.84 -25.98
CA GLN A 236 6.83 6.11 -27.21
C GLN A 236 5.74 5.07 -26.91
N PRO A 237 4.85 4.74 -27.88
CA PRO A 237 3.88 3.68 -27.69
C PRO A 237 4.58 2.35 -27.39
N ILE A 238 4.32 1.79 -26.20
CA ILE A 238 4.81 0.48 -25.80
C ILE A 238 3.69 -0.51 -26.02
N HIS A 239 3.96 -1.60 -26.71
CA HIS A 239 2.96 -2.63 -26.97
C HIS A 239 3.56 -4.02 -26.91
N SER A 240 2.69 -4.99 -26.65
CA SER A 240 3.01 -6.41 -26.73
C SER A 240 1.82 -7.18 -27.29
N VAL A 241 2.12 -8.30 -27.93
CA VAL A 241 1.13 -9.30 -28.33
C VAL A 241 1.68 -10.66 -27.91
N GLU A 242 0.88 -11.43 -27.20
CA GLU A 242 1.20 -12.79 -26.78
C GLU A 242 0.10 -13.74 -27.25
N ILE A 243 0.52 -14.88 -27.82
CA ILE A 243 -0.39 -15.94 -28.26
C ILE A 243 -0.62 -16.84 -27.05
N ASP A 244 -1.87 -17.26 -26.85
CA ASP A 244 -2.21 -18.20 -25.79
C ASP A 244 -1.43 -19.52 -26.00
N PRO A 245 -0.68 -19.99 -24.99
CA PRO A 245 0.07 -21.25 -25.10
C PRO A 245 -0.84 -22.47 -25.24
N ASP A 246 -2.09 -22.41 -24.73
CA ASP A 246 -3.05 -23.50 -24.75
C ASP A 246 -4.01 -23.43 -25.95
N ASP A 247 -4.23 -22.23 -26.53
CA ASP A 247 -5.02 -22.03 -27.76
C ASP A 247 -4.36 -21.03 -28.72
N HIS A 248 -3.59 -21.53 -29.69
CA HIS A 248 -2.90 -20.70 -30.68
C HIS A 248 -3.81 -19.85 -31.60
N ARG A 249 -5.13 -19.94 -31.48
CA ARG A 249 -6.09 -19.05 -32.16
C ARG A 249 -6.43 -17.81 -31.32
N GLN A 250 -6.05 -17.78 -30.07
CA GLN A 250 -6.24 -16.66 -29.16
C GLN A 250 -4.93 -15.89 -28.97
N ALA A 251 -5.06 -14.58 -28.96
CA ALA A 251 -3.95 -13.68 -28.68
C ALA A 251 -4.43 -12.57 -27.75
N TYR A 252 -3.57 -12.20 -26.82
CA TYR A 252 -3.74 -11.08 -25.91
C TYR A 252 -2.80 -9.97 -26.33
N PHE A 253 -3.24 -8.72 -26.22
CA PHE A 253 -2.41 -7.56 -26.50
C PHE A 253 -2.52 -6.55 -25.37
N ALA A 254 -1.44 -5.80 -25.18
CA ALA A 254 -1.41 -4.69 -24.24
C ALA A 254 -0.75 -3.48 -24.91
N LEU A 255 -1.28 -2.29 -24.66
CA LEU A 255 -0.77 -1.02 -25.20
C LEU A 255 -0.67 0.02 -24.08
N CYS A 256 0.49 0.65 -23.93
CA CYS A 256 0.68 1.88 -23.20
C CYS A 256 1.01 2.98 -24.20
N TYR A 257 0.19 4.03 -24.19
CA TYR A 257 0.44 5.24 -24.96
C TYR A 257 0.11 6.44 -24.10
N VAL A 258 1.14 7.18 -23.71
CA VAL A 258 0.97 8.50 -23.11
C VAL A 258 1.11 9.51 -24.26
N PRO A 259 0.01 10.15 -24.69
CA PRO A 259 0.11 11.18 -25.72
C PRO A 259 1.06 12.26 -25.22
N PRO A 260 1.97 12.78 -26.08
CA PRO A 260 2.80 13.91 -25.69
C PRO A 260 1.86 15.03 -25.22
N LEU A 261 2.19 15.66 -24.10
CA LEU A 261 1.51 16.87 -23.65
C LEU A 261 1.49 17.81 -24.87
N SER A 262 0.31 17.97 -25.48
CA SER A 262 0.15 18.99 -26.51
C SER A 262 0.56 20.27 -25.82
N GLN A 263 1.54 21.00 -26.38
CA GLN A 263 1.82 22.36 -25.95
C GLN A 263 0.46 23.05 -25.96
N THR A 264 -0.13 23.23 -24.79
CA THR A 264 -1.30 24.06 -24.64
C THR A 264 -0.80 25.42 -25.03
N ASN A 265 -1.03 25.81 -26.29
CA ASN A 265 -1.00 27.19 -26.74
C ASN A 265 -1.61 27.98 -25.61
N ASN A 266 -0.81 28.79 -24.90
CA ASN A 266 -1.16 29.57 -23.72
C ASN A 266 -2.67 29.82 -23.61
N ILE A 267 -3.42 28.83 -23.12
CA ILE A 267 -4.72 29.07 -22.54
C ILE A 267 -4.28 29.57 -21.19
N VAL A 268 -3.98 30.87 -21.13
CA VAL A 268 -4.03 31.61 -19.88
C VAL A 268 -5.33 31.14 -19.26
N PRO A 269 -5.29 30.39 -18.13
CA PRO A 269 -6.51 29.99 -17.46
C PRO A 269 -7.26 31.29 -17.25
N ASN A 270 -8.44 31.41 -17.85
CA ASN A 270 -9.22 32.63 -17.79
C ASN A 270 -9.33 32.97 -16.30
N SER A 271 -8.65 34.02 -15.86
CA SER A 271 -8.23 34.26 -14.48
C SER A 271 -9.37 34.78 -13.60
N GLN A 272 -10.58 34.28 -13.81
CA GLN A 272 -11.81 34.76 -13.20
C GLN A 272 -12.61 33.69 -12.46
N ASN A 273 -12.26 32.40 -12.54
CA ASN A 273 -12.97 31.39 -11.74
C ASN A 273 -12.33 31.26 -10.35
N SER A 274 -13.02 31.81 -9.35
CA SER A 274 -12.74 31.49 -7.95
C SER A 274 -12.88 29.98 -7.76
N MET A 275 -11.86 29.34 -7.18
CA MET A 275 -11.90 27.93 -6.84
C MET A 275 -12.24 27.77 -5.36
N SER A 276 -13.14 26.85 -5.03
CA SER A 276 -13.43 26.48 -3.64
C SER A 276 -13.01 25.04 -3.42
N ILE A 277 -11.96 24.84 -2.63
CA ILE A 277 -11.35 23.53 -2.44
C ILE A 277 -11.72 23.03 -1.06
N CYS A 278 -12.36 21.86 -1.01
CA CYS A 278 -12.72 21.22 0.23
C CYS A 278 -11.67 20.16 0.58
N ILE A 279 -10.86 20.45 1.58
CA ILE A 279 -9.89 19.53 2.17
C ILE A 279 -10.64 18.67 3.18
N LEU A 280 -10.68 17.37 2.93
CA LEU A 280 -11.23 16.35 3.81
C LEU A 280 -10.05 15.72 4.55
N TRP A 281 -9.96 15.97 5.85
CA TRP A 281 -8.79 15.61 6.64
C TRP A 281 -9.16 14.50 7.64
N ASP A 282 -8.62 13.31 7.41
CA ASP A 282 -8.82 12.16 8.29
C ASP A 282 -7.96 12.29 9.55
N ALA A 283 -8.61 12.53 10.69
CA ALA A 283 -7.97 12.63 12.00
C ALA A 283 -8.15 11.35 12.84
N SER A 284 -8.38 10.21 12.20
CA SER A 284 -8.48 8.92 12.90
C SER A 284 -7.14 8.45 13.50
N LEU A 285 -7.20 7.46 14.40
CA LEU A 285 -6.02 6.93 15.07
C LEU A 285 -4.99 6.28 14.11
N SER A 286 -5.42 5.71 12.98
CA SER A 286 -4.48 5.14 11.98
C SER A 286 -3.60 6.22 11.35
N ARG A 287 -4.06 7.47 11.36
CA ARG A 287 -3.38 8.66 10.83
C ARG A 287 -2.49 9.35 11.87
N ALA A 288 -2.29 8.71 13.03
CA ALA A 288 -1.51 9.25 14.14
C ALA A 288 0.02 9.22 13.93
N ASN A 289 0.54 8.64 12.85
CA ASN A 289 1.97 8.66 12.54
C ASN A 289 2.44 10.09 12.19
N LEU A 290 3.32 10.66 13.01
CA LEU A 290 3.80 12.05 12.85
C LEU A 290 4.59 12.26 11.56
N GLU A 291 5.36 11.27 11.12
CA GLU A 291 6.18 11.39 9.92
C GLU A 291 5.32 11.46 8.67
N ASN A 292 4.32 10.58 8.54
CA ASN A 292 3.39 10.58 7.41
C ASN A 292 2.61 11.89 7.34
N ARG A 293 2.12 12.37 8.50
CA ARG A 293 1.43 13.67 8.57
C ARG A 293 2.32 14.83 8.12
N ASN A 294 3.57 14.85 8.55
CA ASN A 294 4.50 15.92 8.15
C ASN A 294 4.72 15.90 6.63
N HIS A 295 4.79 14.72 6.00
CA HIS A 295 4.83 14.61 4.54
C HIS A 295 3.56 15.16 3.89
N GLU A 296 2.37 14.80 4.38
CA GLU A 296 1.09 15.30 3.87
C GLU A 296 0.92 16.80 3.99
N ILE A 297 1.25 17.37 5.14
CA ILE A 297 1.23 18.81 5.37
C ILE A 297 2.23 19.51 4.44
N SER A 298 3.42 18.92 4.26
CA SER A 298 4.44 19.47 3.35
C SER A 298 3.99 19.45 1.88
N MET A 299 3.35 18.37 1.44
CA MET A 299 2.74 18.27 0.11
C MET A 299 1.65 19.31 -0.08
N LEU A 300 0.72 19.42 0.87
CA LEU A 300 -0.33 20.44 0.86
C LEU A 300 0.26 21.84 0.75
N LYS A 301 1.31 22.14 1.54
CA LYS A 301 2.03 23.41 1.49
C LYS A 301 2.58 23.71 0.10
N MET A 302 3.20 22.73 -0.53
CA MET A 302 3.80 22.86 -1.85
C MET A 302 2.75 23.16 -2.93
N ILE A 303 1.61 22.46 -2.89
CA ILE A 303 0.49 22.67 -3.82
C ILE A 303 -0.09 24.08 -3.65
N LEU A 304 -0.40 24.47 -2.42
CA LEU A 304 -0.99 25.78 -2.13
C LEU A 304 -0.05 26.94 -2.47
N ASN A 305 1.26 26.80 -2.20
CA ASN A 305 2.26 27.80 -2.58
C ASN A 305 2.34 27.98 -4.10
N THR A 306 2.36 26.88 -4.86
CA THR A 306 2.36 26.92 -6.33
C THR A 306 1.14 27.68 -6.86
N TRP A 307 -0.04 27.44 -6.29
CA TRP A 307 -1.26 28.12 -6.71
C TRP A 307 -1.35 29.58 -6.28
N LYS A 308 -0.80 29.92 -5.10
CA LYS A 308 -0.68 31.31 -4.64
C LYS A 308 0.21 32.12 -5.58
N LEU A 309 1.34 31.55 -6.02
CA LEU A 309 2.25 32.19 -6.98
C LEU A 309 1.59 32.44 -8.35
N ASN A 310 0.67 31.56 -8.76
CA ASN A 310 -0.07 31.69 -10.02
C ASN A 310 -1.23 32.70 -9.94
N GLY A 311 -1.46 33.36 -8.79
CA GLY A 311 -2.48 34.42 -8.65
C GLY A 311 -3.92 33.91 -8.58
N ASN A 312 -4.14 32.62 -8.29
CA ASN A 312 -5.49 32.05 -8.20
C ASN A 312 -6.24 32.56 -6.96
N ASN A 313 -7.52 32.94 -7.12
CA ASN A 313 -8.40 33.23 -5.99
C ASN A 313 -9.03 31.93 -5.46
N ILE A 314 -8.47 31.40 -4.38
CA ILE A 314 -8.84 30.09 -3.82
C ILE A 314 -9.39 30.27 -2.41
N ASN A 315 -10.63 29.81 -2.22
CA ASN A 315 -11.23 29.58 -0.91
C ASN A 315 -10.94 28.14 -0.50
N LEU A 316 -10.30 27.95 0.66
CA LEU A 316 -10.11 26.63 1.26
C LEU A 316 -11.18 26.42 2.31
N ILE A 317 -11.78 25.23 2.31
CA ILE A 317 -12.65 24.76 3.38
C ILE A 317 -12.05 23.46 3.88
N ILE A 318 -11.78 23.37 5.16
CA ILE A 318 -11.29 22.15 5.79
C ILE A 318 -12.38 21.53 6.62
N VAL A 319 -12.59 20.24 6.37
CA VAL A 319 -13.51 19.39 7.09
C VAL A 319 -12.68 18.27 7.69
N VAL A 320 -12.54 18.30 9.01
CA VAL A 320 -11.90 17.20 9.75
C VAL A 320 -12.93 16.13 10.01
N PHE A 321 -12.55 14.87 9.82
CA PHE A 321 -13.44 13.75 10.05
C PHE A 321 -12.73 12.57 10.71
N ARG A 322 -13.49 11.81 11.49
CA ARG A 322 -13.09 10.59 12.21
C ARG A 322 -14.30 9.66 12.32
N ASN A 323 -14.82 9.38 13.52
CA ASN A 323 -16.13 8.76 13.71
C ASN A 323 -17.29 9.70 13.31
N GLU A 324 -17.07 11.02 13.45
CA GLU A 324 -17.98 12.11 13.09
C GLU A 324 -17.24 13.21 12.29
N ILE A 325 -17.98 14.06 11.58
CA ILE A 325 -17.47 15.26 10.90
C ILE A 325 -17.47 16.43 11.88
N GLU A 326 -16.39 17.20 11.89
CA GLU A 326 -16.31 18.49 12.58
C GLU A 326 -16.84 19.64 11.73
N GLU A 327 -17.20 20.74 12.39
CA GLU A 327 -17.64 21.97 11.73
C GLU A 327 -16.58 22.47 10.71
N PRO A 328 -16.99 22.75 9.45
CA PRO A 328 -16.07 23.22 8.43
C PRO A 328 -15.40 24.54 8.80
N ARG A 329 -14.11 24.66 8.47
CA ARG A 329 -13.31 25.87 8.70
C ARG A 329 -12.83 26.44 7.38
N SER A 330 -13.02 27.74 7.18
CA SER A 330 -12.64 28.41 5.94
C SER A 330 -11.35 29.20 6.09
N PHE A 331 -10.49 29.16 5.05
CA PHE A 331 -9.25 29.91 4.95
C PHE A 331 -9.16 30.53 3.56
N ASN A 332 -8.71 31.78 3.46
CA ASN A 332 -8.51 32.45 2.18
C ASN A 332 -7.02 32.54 1.85
N LEU A 333 -6.59 32.01 0.69
CA LEU A 333 -5.17 32.04 0.28
C LEU A 333 -4.60 33.45 0.10
N GLN A 334 -5.46 34.45 -0.10
CA GLN A 334 -5.06 35.85 -0.24
C GLN A 334 -4.64 36.47 1.10
N GLU A 335 -5.05 35.89 2.23
CA GLU A 335 -4.60 36.36 3.55
C GLU A 335 -3.10 36.07 3.72
N GLN A 336 -2.39 36.97 4.40
CA GLN A 336 -0.94 36.81 4.61
C GLN A 336 -0.63 35.64 5.54
N ASP A 337 -1.40 35.46 6.60
CA ASP A 337 -1.14 34.48 7.66
C ASP A 337 -1.91 33.16 7.49
N TYR A 338 -2.60 32.95 6.36
CA TYR A 338 -3.45 31.78 6.13
C TYR A 338 -2.73 30.46 6.42
N TRP A 339 -1.48 30.33 5.96
CA TRP A 339 -0.69 29.10 6.14
C TRP A 339 -0.31 28.89 7.61
N SER A 340 0.06 29.96 8.32
CA SER A 340 0.42 29.86 9.75
C SER A 340 -0.76 29.35 10.57
N GLN A 341 -1.96 29.88 10.31
CA GLN A 341 -3.20 29.44 10.98
C GLN A 341 -3.57 28.00 10.61
N LEU A 342 -3.45 27.65 9.33
CA LEU A 342 -3.72 26.31 8.83
C LEU A 342 -2.77 25.26 9.42
N ASP A 343 -1.47 25.51 9.34
CA ASP A 343 -0.41 24.63 9.84
C ASP A 343 -0.54 24.44 11.36
N GLN A 344 -0.78 25.52 12.09
CA GLN A 344 -1.06 25.46 13.53
C GLN A 344 -2.33 24.65 13.83
N PHE A 345 -3.37 24.78 13.03
CA PHE A 345 -4.59 24.00 13.19
C PHE A 345 -4.30 22.51 13.01
N LEU A 346 -3.73 22.11 11.86
CA LEU A 346 -3.45 20.71 11.54
C LEU A 346 -2.45 20.06 12.52
N THR A 347 -1.43 20.79 12.95
CA THR A 347 -0.41 20.28 13.88
C THR A 347 -0.97 20.05 15.30
N ASN A 348 -1.99 20.82 15.71
CA ASN A 348 -2.63 20.70 17.02
C ASN A 348 -3.83 19.75 17.04
N LEU A 349 -4.19 19.14 15.89
CA LEU A 349 -5.28 18.17 15.85
C LEU A 349 -4.95 16.94 16.69
N SER A 350 -5.94 16.48 17.44
CA SER A 350 -5.86 15.20 18.16
C SER A 350 -6.26 14.09 17.22
N TYR A 351 -5.38 13.10 17.06
CA TYR A 351 -5.61 11.92 16.23
C TYR A 351 -6.09 10.78 17.09
N ASP A 352 -7.37 10.44 16.95
CA ASP A 352 -8.03 9.44 17.78
C ASP A 352 -9.24 8.82 17.08
N GLY A 353 -9.85 7.84 17.75
CA GLY A 353 -11.07 7.23 17.27
C GLY A 353 -10.89 6.42 15.98
N ALA A 354 -12.03 6.20 15.34
CA ALA A 354 -12.18 5.41 14.13
C ALA A 354 -12.37 6.30 12.91
N THR A 355 -12.47 5.68 11.74
CA THR A 355 -12.75 6.33 10.46
C THR A 355 -14.15 5.94 10.02
N ASN A 356 -15.00 6.92 9.77
CA ASN A 356 -16.29 6.73 9.13
C ASN A 356 -16.25 7.52 7.82
N LEU A 357 -16.09 6.85 6.68
CA LEU A 357 -16.05 7.55 5.40
C LEU A 357 -17.44 7.92 4.89
N PHE A 358 -18.47 7.16 5.28
CA PHE A 358 -19.83 7.32 4.78
C PHE A 358 -20.41 8.73 5.03
N GLN A 359 -20.06 9.36 6.15
CA GLN A 359 -20.46 10.74 6.45
C GLN A 359 -20.04 11.76 5.39
N LEU A 360 -19.01 11.47 4.58
CA LEU A 360 -18.58 12.35 3.51
C LEU A 360 -19.61 12.41 2.36
N ALA A 361 -20.52 11.44 2.26
CA ALA A 361 -21.56 11.39 1.22
C ALA A 361 -22.49 12.62 1.22
N THR A 362 -22.64 13.29 2.36
CA THR A 362 -23.50 14.48 2.51
C THR A 362 -22.79 15.79 2.16
N LEU A 363 -21.48 15.78 1.94
CA LEU A 363 -20.69 17.01 1.79
C LEU A 363 -21.02 17.82 0.55
N SER A 364 -21.46 17.15 -0.52
CA SER A 364 -21.96 17.83 -1.73
C SER A 364 -23.17 18.73 -1.43
N THR A 365 -23.94 18.42 -0.38
CA THR A 365 -25.10 19.21 0.04
C THR A 365 -24.75 20.26 1.09
N THR A 366 -23.85 19.96 2.03
CA THR A 366 -23.44 20.91 3.08
C THR A 366 -22.46 21.96 2.57
N ILE A 367 -21.65 21.64 1.56
CA ILE A 367 -20.65 22.52 0.95
C ILE A 367 -20.82 22.52 -0.58
N PRO A 368 -21.91 23.12 -1.12
CA PRO A 368 -22.29 22.96 -2.52
C PRO A 368 -21.38 23.68 -3.51
N ASN A 369 -20.62 24.68 -3.05
CA ASN A 369 -19.74 25.49 -3.91
C ASN A 369 -18.38 24.85 -4.17
N THR A 370 -18.13 23.63 -3.68
CA THR A 370 -16.87 22.93 -3.88
C THR A 370 -16.61 22.64 -5.35
N THR A 371 -15.42 23.05 -5.82
CA THR A 371 -14.93 22.75 -7.16
C THR A 371 -14.04 21.52 -7.16
N HIS A 372 -13.28 21.27 -6.09
CA HIS A 372 -12.36 20.13 -5.95
C HIS A 372 -12.38 19.60 -4.50
N TYR A 373 -12.25 18.29 -4.35
CA TYR A 373 -12.04 17.65 -3.05
C TYR A 373 -10.59 17.19 -2.92
N PHE A 374 -9.95 17.52 -1.80
CA PHE A 374 -8.64 17.00 -1.43
C PHE A 374 -8.80 16.09 -0.22
N LEU A 375 -8.77 14.78 -0.43
CA LEU A 375 -8.98 13.78 0.63
C LEU A 375 -7.63 13.28 1.16
N PHE A 376 -7.29 13.65 2.39
CA PHE A 376 -6.12 13.14 3.11
C PHE A 376 -6.55 11.96 3.98
N SER A 377 -6.43 10.74 3.47
CA SER A 377 -6.88 9.51 4.13
C SER A 377 -6.24 8.27 3.50
N ASP A 378 -6.13 7.19 4.28
CA ASP A 378 -5.82 5.84 3.78
C ASP A 378 -7.04 5.15 3.14
N CYS A 379 -8.20 5.80 3.16
CA CYS A 379 -9.50 5.33 2.67
C CYS A 379 -9.98 4.03 3.34
N LEU A 380 -9.49 3.71 4.54
CA LEU A 380 -9.96 2.59 5.34
C LEU A 380 -11.02 3.05 6.35
N SER A 381 -12.31 2.86 6.03
CA SER A 381 -13.34 3.02 7.07
C SER A 381 -13.15 1.94 8.14
N THR A 382 -13.39 2.24 9.40
CA THR A 382 -13.40 1.24 10.49
C THR A 382 -14.74 1.17 11.19
N ILE A 383 -15.62 2.14 10.95
CA ILE A 383 -17.01 2.17 11.38
C ILE A 383 -17.89 2.59 10.19
N GLY A 384 -19.15 2.17 10.20
CA GLY A 384 -20.15 2.55 9.21
C GLY A 384 -20.23 1.56 8.05
N ASN A 385 -20.84 2.02 6.96
CA ASN A 385 -20.98 1.23 5.73
C ASN A 385 -19.72 1.40 4.87
N ASP A 386 -19.30 0.31 4.22
CA ASP A 386 -18.13 0.23 3.36
C ASP A 386 -18.48 0.16 1.86
N GLU A 387 -19.77 0.27 1.49
CA GLU A 387 -20.17 0.30 0.08
C GLU A 387 -19.66 1.57 -0.63
N PRO A 388 -18.79 1.42 -1.66
CA PRO A 388 -18.20 2.58 -2.35
C PRO A 388 -19.24 3.49 -3.01
N THR A 389 -20.36 2.91 -3.46
CA THR A 389 -21.45 3.60 -4.17
C THR A 389 -22.08 4.73 -3.36
N LEU A 390 -21.99 4.67 -2.03
CA LEU A 390 -22.52 5.71 -1.15
C LEU A 390 -21.74 7.02 -1.27
N LEU A 391 -20.49 6.98 -1.74
CA LEU A 391 -19.64 8.15 -1.94
C LEU A 391 -19.78 8.76 -3.35
N ASN A 392 -20.66 8.24 -4.21
CA ASN A 392 -20.83 8.72 -5.59
C ASN A 392 -21.23 10.19 -5.69
N ASN A 393 -21.82 10.78 -4.66
CA ASN A 393 -22.13 12.21 -4.67
C ASN A 393 -20.86 13.07 -4.71
N LEU A 394 -19.75 12.59 -4.12
CA LEU A 394 -18.47 13.29 -4.13
C LEU A 394 -17.81 13.24 -5.51
N THR A 395 -18.03 12.17 -6.29
CA THR A 395 -17.35 11.95 -7.57
C THR A 395 -17.86 12.86 -8.69
N THR A 396 -18.93 13.64 -8.42
CA THR A 396 -19.40 14.72 -9.30
C THR A 396 -18.40 15.87 -9.45
N LYS A 397 -17.40 15.95 -8.55
CA LYS A 397 -16.27 16.88 -8.61
C LYS A 397 -14.96 16.09 -8.63
N PRO A 398 -13.86 16.64 -9.18
CA PRO A 398 -12.55 16.02 -9.09
C PRO A 398 -12.14 15.76 -7.63
N ILE A 399 -11.74 14.52 -7.32
CA ILE A 399 -11.25 14.12 -5.99
C ILE A 399 -9.77 13.76 -6.09
N TRP A 400 -8.92 14.52 -5.42
CA TRP A 400 -7.50 14.22 -5.26
C TRP A 400 -7.28 13.57 -3.90
N ILE A 401 -6.81 12.33 -3.89
CA ILE A 401 -6.56 11.58 -2.67
C ILE A 401 -5.07 11.62 -2.35
N PHE A 402 -4.72 11.96 -1.12
CA PHE A 402 -3.37 12.09 -0.62
C PHE A 402 -3.14 11.10 0.51
N ASN A 403 -2.09 10.31 0.41
CA ASN A 403 -1.73 9.35 1.44
C ASN A 403 -0.21 9.18 1.52
N ALA A 404 0.39 9.60 2.62
CA ALA A 404 1.81 9.42 2.89
C ALA A 404 2.12 8.14 3.67
N ASN A 405 1.18 7.20 3.76
CA ASN A 405 1.47 5.85 4.23
C ASN A 405 2.62 5.24 3.44
N SER A 406 3.54 4.61 4.17
CA SER A 406 4.62 3.83 3.58
C SER A 406 4.05 2.59 2.89
N LEU A 407 4.80 1.95 1.98
CA LEU A 407 4.33 0.76 1.21
C LEU A 407 3.80 -0.38 2.10
N HIS A 408 4.31 -0.51 3.32
CA HIS A 408 3.86 -1.52 4.27
C HIS A 408 2.61 -1.06 5.02
N GLU A 409 2.28 0.22 5.11
CA GLU A 409 1.11 0.68 5.83
C GLU A 409 -0.16 0.47 4.99
N PRO A 410 -1.28 0.07 5.63
CA PRO A 410 -2.47 -0.36 4.91
C PRO A 410 -3.17 0.80 4.21
N SER A 411 -3.77 0.51 3.06
CA SER A 411 -4.58 1.48 2.29
C SER A 411 -5.70 0.76 1.55
N ASN A 412 -6.81 1.44 1.31
CA ASN A 412 -7.93 0.90 0.53
C ASN A 412 -7.81 1.25 -0.95
N PHE A 413 -6.81 0.68 -1.64
CA PHE A 413 -6.61 0.92 -3.06
C PHE A 413 -7.84 0.65 -3.94
N PRO A 414 -8.67 -0.38 -3.69
CA PRO A 414 -9.93 -0.55 -4.43
C PRO A 414 -10.85 0.67 -4.33
N LEU A 415 -11.02 1.26 -3.14
CA LEU A 415 -11.83 2.46 -2.96
C LEU A 415 -11.15 3.70 -3.53
N ILE A 416 -9.84 3.85 -3.34
CA ILE A 416 -9.06 4.95 -3.92
C ILE A 416 -9.26 4.96 -5.44
N ASN A 417 -9.01 3.82 -6.09
CA ASN A 417 -9.18 3.65 -7.54
C ASN A 417 -10.63 3.82 -7.98
N TYR A 418 -11.61 3.37 -7.18
CA TYR A 418 -13.03 3.62 -7.48
C TYR A 418 -13.33 5.13 -7.54
N LEU A 419 -12.91 5.89 -6.53
CA LEU A 419 -13.18 7.33 -6.42
C LEU A 419 -12.41 8.14 -7.46
N THR A 420 -11.15 7.81 -7.71
CA THR A 420 -10.31 8.53 -8.68
C THR A 420 -10.65 8.19 -10.13
N ASN A 421 -11.18 7.00 -10.44
CA ASN A 421 -11.64 6.67 -11.79
C ASN A 421 -13.02 7.25 -12.11
N LEU A 422 -13.91 7.36 -11.11
CA LEU A 422 -15.23 7.97 -11.30
C LEU A 422 -15.20 9.50 -11.28
N SER A 423 -14.25 10.09 -10.56
CA SER A 423 -13.99 11.52 -10.62
C SER A 423 -12.91 11.84 -11.66
N SER A 424 -12.81 13.08 -12.13
CA SER A 424 -11.64 13.51 -12.93
C SER A 424 -10.43 13.84 -12.06
N GLY A 425 -10.24 13.06 -10.99
CA GLY A 425 -9.26 13.29 -9.93
C GLY A 425 -8.01 12.42 -10.07
N GLY A 426 -7.34 12.16 -8.95
CA GLY A 426 -6.09 11.40 -8.93
C GLY A 426 -5.66 10.97 -7.53
N TYR A 427 -4.65 10.09 -7.46
CA TYR A 427 -4.07 9.61 -6.21
C TYR A 427 -2.59 10.00 -6.13
N ILE A 428 -2.18 10.55 -4.99
CA ILE A 428 -0.81 10.96 -4.69
C ILE A 428 -0.37 10.21 -3.43
N SER A 429 0.62 9.32 -3.60
CA SER A 429 1.22 8.52 -2.54
C SER A 429 2.54 9.13 -2.06
N ARG A 430 3.10 8.65 -0.95
CA ARG A 430 4.43 9.08 -0.48
C ARG A 430 5.54 9.01 -1.53
N GLU A 431 5.51 7.97 -2.38
CA GLU A 431 6.53 7.71 -3.40
C GLU A 431 6.32 8.48 -4.72
N LYS A 432 5.10 9.01 -4.96
CA LYS A 432 4.68 9.69 -6.20
C LYS A 432 4.60 11.20 -5.98
#